data_AF-A0A2T3NIW3-F1
#
_entry.id   AF-A0A2T3NIW3-F1
#
_cell.length_a   1.000
_cell.length_b   1.000
_cell.length_c   1.000
_cell.angle_alpha   90.00
_cell.angle_beta   90.00
_cell.angle_gamma   90.00
#
_symmetry.space_group_name_H-M   'P 1'
#
loop_
_entity.id
_entity.type
_entity.pdbx_description
1 polymer ?
#
loop_
_entity_poly.entity_id
_entity_poly.type
_entity_poly.pdbx_seq_one_letter_code
_entity_poly.pdbx_strand_id
1 'polypeptide(L)'
;MNKKILRYSLVTLALSAALDVYAETSLEITGLKGSLKDNVEAYVSAIPEEEYSTSLRFREQLEGEIRNGLKALGRYNPVITFEEDDDEGDSRLLVKVDAGPKTVIARSNIQLAGMAKDDPDFISLVRNSGLGLGNTLNHGNYDSLKSSLSSLALRKGYFDAELKVSKLEVAPSRNEAFITIEFAAGQRYNFGHTSFKGSQIELDRLQSLVPYEEGDPYLASTLGEFNQRLSSVGWFSSIFVGGDVQNLEGDSVPINVVVEPQVRNQVETGIGYSTDVGLNLKLNWRKPWLNSAGHSLNVKTEISAIQPKIEATYKIPLDDVLNDYYQVVGGIRYVDNHDTVSTEYNLGLERHWRLESGWKRIASLRLLYEDYKQGKQESGVLAMVLPGISYDKTRVRGGAMPTWGDKQLIAMEFSDPALGSDTRLARFRGRSAWIRSYQENHRGLFRVDGGAIIADKLEDIPPSMRFFVGGDNSIRGYSYESIAPRDSDGALRGGQYMLTSSLEYQYRVYGDWWGAVFYDYGSAWINDPTWLSGAGVGVRWASPVGPIRLDFAWGLDKERDKFQIHFILGPEI
;
A
#
# COMPACT_ATOMS: atom_id res chain seq x y z
N MET A 1 -33.90 41.67 60.90
CA MET A 1 -32.50 42.16 60.78
C MET A 1 -32.39 42.88 59.43
N ASN A 2 -32.40 44.23 59.39
CA ASN A 2 -31.23 45.11 59.17
C ASN A 2 -30.39 44.71 57.93
N LYS A 3 -30.11 45.52 56.89
CA LYS A 3 -30.05 46.98 56.65
C LYS A 3 -29.99 47.20 55.11
N LYS A 4 -30.74 48.15 54.52
CA LYS A 4 -30.32 49.46 53.90
C LYS A 4 -29.34 49.36 52.68
N ILE A 5 -29.39 50.10 51.56
CA ILE A 5 -30.16 51.28 51.06
C ILE A 5 -29.74 51.55 49.58
N LEU A 6 -30.71 51.85 48.69
CA LEU A 6 -30.79 52.96 47.71
C LEU A 6 -29.82 53.07 46.49
N ARG A 7 -30.36 53.10 45.24
CA ARG A 7 -30.58 54.32 44.42
C ARG A 7 -31.11 54.03 43.00
N TYR A 8 -32.04 54.90 42.60
CA TYR A 8 -32.75 55.14 41.33
C TYR A 8 -32.03 54.84 40.00
N SER A 9 -32.78 54.37 39.00
CA SER A 9 -33.13 55.11 37.76
C SER A 9 -34.04 54.29 36.83
N LEU A 10 -35.07 54.93 36.28
CA LEU A 10 -35.93 54.44 35.20
C LEU A 10 -35.11 54.16 33.93
N VAL A 11 -35.38 53.05 33.21
CA VAL A 11 -35.61 53.03 31.76
C VAL A 11 -36.49 51.81 31.42
N THR A 12 -37.67 52.11 30.90
CA THR A 12 -38.56 51.21 30.14
C THR A 12 -37.88 50.85 28.82
N LEU A 13 -37.56 49.57 28.59
CA LEU A 13 -37.13 49.08 27.28
C LEU A 13 -38.27 48.26 26.67
N ALA A 14 -39.00 48.87 25.74
CA ALA A 14 -39.92 48.17 24.86
C ALA A 14 -39.08 47.36 23.87
N LEU A 15 -39.21 46.03 23.94
CA LEU A 15 -38.56 45.08 23.04
C LEU A 15 -39.43 44.97 21.78
N SER A 16 -39.27 45.90 20.84
CA SER A 16 -39.71 45.72 19.46
C SER A 16 -38.64 44.94 18.72
N ALA A 17 -38.84 43.63 18.58
CA ALA A 17 -38.06 42.81 17.65
C ALA A 17 -38.46 43.24 16.22
N ALA A 18 -37.67 44.11 15.62
CA ALA A 18 -37.63 44.24 14.17
C ALA A 18 -36.99 42.95 13.65
N LEU A 19 -37.81 42.09 13.05
CA LEU A 19 -37.32 41.08 12.11
C LEU A 19 -36.89 41.87 10.87
N ASP A 20 -35.59 42.19 10.78
CA ASP A 20 -35.00 42.58 9.50
C ASP A 20 -35.11 41.36 8.59
N VAL A 21 -36.07 41.41 7.68
CA VAL A 21 -36.08 40.55 6.49
C VAL A 21 -34.90 41.02 5.65
N TYR A 22 -33.75 40.37 5.78
CA TYR A 22 -32.69 40.51 4.81
C TYR A 22 -33.19 39.90 3.50
N ALA A 23 -33.36 40.72 2.47
CA ALA A 23 -33.60 40.24 1.11
C ALA A 23 -32.36 39.43 0.70
N GLU A 24 -32.53 38.13 0.44
CA GLU A 24 -31.43 37.23 0.13
C GLU A 24 -31.01 37.50 -1.32
N THR A 25 -29.86 38.18 -1.51
CA THR A 25 -29.44 38.57 -2.85
C THR A 25 -28.76 37.40 -3.55
N SER A 26 -29.36 36.86 -4.60
CA SER A 26 -28.75 35.77 -5.38
C SER A 26 -27.87 36.31 -6.52
N LEU A 27 -26.72 35.68 -6.74
CA LEU A 27 -25.76 36.04 -7.79
C LEU A 27 -25.80 35.03 -8.94
N GLU A 28 -25.97 35.50 -10.17
CA GLU A 28 -25.85 34.65 -11.36
C GLU A 28 -24.86 35.23 -12.37
N ILE A 29 -23.81 34.46 -12.69
CA ILE A 29 -22.80 34.83 -13.68
C ILE A 29 -23.08 34.10 -15.01
N THR A 30 -23.27 34.86 -16.08
CA THR A 30 -23.54 34.33 -17.43
C THR A 30 -22.51 34.84 -18.44
N GLY A 31 -22.37 34.15 -19.59
CA GLY A 31 -21.44 34.53 -20.67
C GLY A 31 -20.08 33.81 -20.69
N LEU A 32 -19.74 33.06 -19.64
CA LEU A 32 -18.51 32.23 -19.57
C LEU A 32 -18.82 30.73 -19.73
N LYS A 33 -17.86 29.98 -20.28
CA LYS A 33 -17.95 28.51 -20.46
C LYS A 33 -16.63 27.83 -20.13
N GLY A 34 -16.70 26.57 -19.69
CA GLY A 34 -15.54 25.73 -19.38
C GLY A 34 -14.60 26.38 -18.35
N SER A 35 -13.29 26.26 -18.57
CA SER A 35 -12.26 26.72 -17.61
C SER A 35 -12.33 28.20 -17.23
N LEU A 36 -12.89 29.07 -18.08
CA LEU A 36 -13.10 30.48 -17.72
C LEU A 36 -14.21 30.64 -16.67
N LYS A 37 -15.29 29.85 -16.80
CA LYS A 37 -16.40 29.85 -15.83
C LYS A 37 -15.90 29.30 -14.50
N ASP A 38 -15.29 28.11 -14.54
CA ASP A 38 -14.84 27.40 -13.34
C ASP A 38 -13.83 28.26 -12.54
N ASN A 39 -12.88 28.93 -13.23
CA ASN A 39 -11.89 29.78 -12.56
C ASN A 39 -12.50 31.09 -12.03
N VAL A 40 -13.49 31.68 -12.71
CA VAL A 40 -14.18 32.86 -12.17
C VAL A 40 -15.00 32.50 -10.94
N GLU A 41 -15.74 31.38 -10.97
CA GLU A 41 -16.51 30.90 -9.81
C GLU A 41 -15.60 30.63 -8.61
N ALA A 42 -14.38 30.10 -8.83
CA ALA A 42 -13.41 29.86 -7.77
C ALA A 42 -12.87 31.15 -7.11
N TYR A 43 -12.77 32.26 -7.85
CA TYR A 43 -12.38 33.56 -7.28
C TYR A 43 -13.56 34.24 -6.58
N VAL A 44 -14.75 34.15 -7.18
CA VAL A 44 -15.98 34.74 -6.62
C VAL A 44 -16.40 34.05 -5.32
N SER A 45 -16.16 32.75 -5.17
CA SER A 45 -16.47 32.01 -3.93
C SER A 45 -15.64 32.45 -2.72
N ALA A 46 -14.60 33.28 -2.90
CA ALA A 46 -13.91 33.94 -1.81
C ALA A 46 -14.78 35.01 -1.11
N ILE A 47 -15.86 35.45 -1.75
CA ILE A 47 -16.85 36.36 -1.18
C ILE A 47 -18.00 35.53 -0.58
N PRO A 48 -18.25 35.61 0.74
CA PRO A 48 -19.36 34.91 1.38
C PRO A 48 -20.72 35.32 0.79
N GLU A 49 -21.65 34.37 0.67
CA GLU A 49 -23.01 34.63 0.15
C GLU A 49 -23.77 35.68 0.99
N GLU A 50 -23.49 35.76 2.29
CA GLU A 50 -24.05 36.76 3.22
C GLU A 50 -23.66 38.21 2.87
N GLU A 51 -22.57 38.40 2.12
CA GLU A 51 -22.11 39.72 1.67
C GLU A 51 -22.72 40.12 0.32
N TYR A 52 -23.50 39.23 -0.32
CA TYR A 52 -24.10 39.51 -1.62
C TYR A 52 -25.10 40.63 -1.49
N SER A 53 -24.92 41.66 -2.31
CA SER A 53 -25.79 42.83 -2.30
C SER A 53 -25.80 43.50 -3.66
N THR A 54 -26.81 44.33 -3.88
CA THR A 54 -26.91 45.19 -5.06
C THR A 54 -26.02 46.44 -4.99
N SER A 55 -25.27 46.63 -3.88
CA SER A 55 -24.49 47.84 -3.62
C SER A 55 -23.35 48.06 -4.61
N LEU A 56 -23.04 49.33 -4.91
CA LEU A 56 -21.92 49.69 -5.79
C LEU A 56 -20.58 49.09 -5.31
N ARG A 57 -20.36 49.11 -3.99
CA ARG A 57 -19.15 48.55 -3.36
C ARG A 57 -19.01 47.05 -3.62
N PHE A 58 -20.10 46.30 -3.48
CA PHE A 58 -20.10 44.87 -3.77
C PHE A 58 -19.85 44.62 -5.26
N ARG A 59 -20.51 45.38 -6.15
CA ARG A 59 -20.28 45.28 -7.60
C ARG A 59 -18.81 45.53 -7.97
N GLU A 60 -18.15 46.52 -7.36
CA GLU A 60 -16.72 46.78 -7.57
C GLU A 60 -15.82 45.62 -7.08
N GLN A 61 -16.10 45.07 -5.90
CA GLN A 61 -15.37 43.92 -5.36
C GLN A 61 -15.55 42.68 -6.24
N LEU A 62 -16.79 42.38 -6.62
CA LEU A 62 -17.14 41.27 -7.50
C LEU A 62 -16.52 41.43 -8.90
N GLU A 63 -16.56 42.63 -9.46
CA GLU A 63 -15.88 42.93 -10.73
C GLU A 63 -14.37 42.69 -10.61
N GLY A 64 -13.76 43.07 -9.48
CA GLY A 64 -12.36 42.79 -9.16
C GLY A 64 -12.03 41.29 -9.21
N GLU A 65 -12.82 40.46 -8.54
CA GLU A 65 -12.61 39.00 -8.52
C GLU A 65 -12.83 38.35 -9.88
N ILE A 66 -13.88 38.74 -10.61
CA ILE A 66 -14.12 38.28 -11.98
C ILE A 66 -12.94 38.66 -12.88
N ARG A 67 -12.44 39.90 -12.79
CA ARG A 67 -11.27 40.36 -13.55
C ARG A 67 -10.02 39.58 -13.17
N ASN A 68 -9.80 39.26 -11.90
CA ASN A 68 -8.63 38.50 -11.45
C ASN A 68 -8.67 37.05 -11.96
N GLY A 69 -9.81 36.37 -11.84
CA GLY A 69 -10.01 35.03 -12.38
C GLY A 69 -9.82 34.99 -13.91
N LEU A 70 -10.30 36.00 -14.62
CA LEU A 70 -10.10 36.12 -16.07
C LEU A 70 -8.64 36.42 -16.44
N LYS A 71 -7.97 37.34 -15.74
CA LYS A 71 -6.55 37.69 -15.95
C LYS A 71 -5.62 36.48 -15.82
N ALA A 72 -5.87 35.62 -14.83
CA ALA A 72 -5.09 34.39 -14.61
C ALA A 72 -5.07 33.48 -15.86
N LEU A 73 -6.15 33.49 -16.65
CA LEU A 73 -6.32 32.74 -17.89
C LEU A 73 -6.10 33.59 -19.16
N GLY A 74 -5.42 34.73 -19.02
CA GLY A 74 -5.01 35.56 -20.15
C GLY A 74 -6.12 36.44 -20.73
N ARG A 75 -7.13 36.80 -19.94
CA ARG A 75 -8.25 37.69 -20.35
C ARG A 75 -8.16 39.02 -19.61
N TYR A 76 -7.59 40.01 -20.28
CA TYR A 76 -7.25 41.30 -19.66
C TYR A 76 -8.24 42.42 -19.91
N ASN A 77 -9.06 42.29 -20.97
CA ASN A 77 -10.06 43.30 -21.35
C ASN A 77 -11.48 42.72 -21.33
N PRO A 78 -11.97 42.17 -20.20
CA PRO A 78 -13.34 41.71 -20.13
C PRO A 78 -14.31 42.89 -20.02
N VAL A 79 -15.51 42.69 -20.58
CA VAL A 79 -16.66 43.57 -20.43
C VAL A 79 -17.62 42.91 -19.45
N ILE A 80 -17.92 43.59 -18.36
CA ILE A 80 -18.77 43.09 -17.27
C ILE A 80 -19.94 44.07 -17.13
N THR A 81 -21.15 43.54 -17.20
CA THR A 81 -22.39 44.32 -17.09
C THR A 81 -23.28 43.71 -16.02
N PHE A 82 -23.82 44.58 -15.16
CA PHE A 82 -24.69 44.21 -14.04
C PHE A 82 -26.13 44.59 -14.40
N GLU A 83 -27.05 43.63 -14.27
CA GLU A 83 -28.49 43.81 -14.39
C GLU A 83 -29.12 43.38 -13.06
N GLU A 84 -30.10 44.15 -12.59
CA GLU A 84 -30.87 43.84 -11.39
C GLU A 84 -32.25 43.35 -11.81
N ASP A 85 -32.66 42.24 -11.23
CA ASP A 85 -34.02 41.73 -11.37
C ASP A 85 -34.63 41.69 -9.97
N ASP A 86 -35.50 42.66 -9.70
CA ASP A 86 -36.22 42.79 -8.43
C ASP A 86 -37.61 42.17 -8.60
N ASP A 87 -37.75 40.90 -8.25
CA ASP A 87 -39.03 40.23 -8.07
C ASP A 87 -39.42 40.26 -6.58
N GLU A 88 -40.72 40.37 -6.29
CA GLU A 88 -41.32 40.61 -4.95
C GLU A 88 -40.69 39.77 -3.79
N GLY A 89 -39.57 40.23 -3.22
CA GLY A 89 -38.96 39.71 -1.99
C GLY A 89 -37.47 39.36 -2.06
N ASP A 90 -36.94 39.00 -3.24
CA ASP A 90 -35.54 38.57 -3.44
C ASP A 90 -34.90 39.35 -4.59
N SER A 91 -33.84 40.12 -4.30
CA SER A 91 -33.09 40.85 -5.34
C SER A 91 -32.09 39.92 -6.02
N ARG A 92 -32.18 39.75 -7.35
CA ARG A 92 -31.20 38.96 -8.11
C ARG A 92 -30.23 39.87 -8.85
N LEU A 93 -28.94 39.65 -8.65
CA LEU A 93 -27.87 40.34 -9.38
C LEU A 93 -27.38 39.46 -10.54
N LEU A 94 -27.80 39.80 -11.77
CA LEU A 94 -27.36 39.15 -12.99
C LEU A 94 -26.08 39.81 -13.51
N VAL A 95 -25.01 39.04 -13.61
CA VAL A 95 -23.71 39.52 -14.12
C VAL A 95 -23.42 38.87 -15.46
N LYS A 96 -23.54 39.65 -16.53
CA LYS A 96 -23.17 39.23 -17.89
C LYS A 96 -21.69 39.56 -18.11
N VAL A 97 -20.90 38.54 -18.40
CA VAL A 97 -19.45 38.65 -18.58
C VAL A 97 -19.07 38.22 -19.99
N ASP A 98 -18.54 39.16 -20.78
CA ASP A 98 -17.75 38.85 -21.97
C ASP A 98 -16.26 38.84 -21.58
N ALA A 99 -15.62 37.67 -21.70
CA ALA A 99 -14.21 37.50 -21.39
C ALA A 99 -13.28 38.36 -22.28
N GLY A 100 -13.78 38.88 -23.40
CA GLY A 100 -13.01 39.69 -24.33
C GLY A 100 -11.94 38.87 -25.08
N PRO A 101 -11.01 39.54 -25.77
CA PRO A 101 -9.96 38.89 -26.55
C PRO A 101 -8.98 38.07 -25.68
N LYS A 102 -8.34 37.07 -26.30
CA LYS A 102 -7.26 36.30 -25.68
C LYS A 102 -5.97 37.12 -25.73
N THR A 103 -5.29 37.25 -24.60
CA THR A 103 -3.90 37.70 -24.59
C THR A 103 -3.02 36.58 -25.14
N VAL A 104 -2.32 36.85 -26.25
CA VAL A 104 -1.41 35.89 -26.89
C VAL A 104 0.04 36.17 -26.53
N ILE A 105 0.85 35.13 -26.43
CA ILE A 105 2.28 35.25 -26.18
C ILE A 105 2.96 35.69 -27.48
N ALA A 106 3.30 36.98 -27.55
CA ALA A 106 3.94 37.60 -28.71
C ALA A 106 5.46 37.41 -28.73
N ARG A 107 6.06 37.15 -27.55
CA ARG A 107 7.46 36.74 -27.41
C ARG A 107 7.62 35.82 -26.22
N SER A 108 8.33 34.72 -26.43
CA SER A 108 8.74 33.81 -25.36
C SER A 108 10.24 33.57 -25.45
N ASN A 109 10.99 34.17 -24.54
CA ASN A 109 12.43 33.99 -24.42
C ASN A 109 12.72 33.22 -23.12
N ILE A 110 12.77 31.89 -23.23
CA ILE A 110 13.07 31.00 -22.11
C ILE A 110 14.44 30.38 -22.41
N GLN A 111 15.46 30.79 -21.68
CA GLN A 111 16.83 30.36 -21.87
C GLN A 111 17.28 29.48 -20.71
N LEU A 112 17.84 28.33 -21.07
CA LEU A 112 18.53 27.43 -20.17
C LEU A 112 20.04 27.66 -20.32
N ALA A 113 20.74 27.87 -19.21
CA ALA A 113 22.19 28.05 -19.16
C ALA A 113 22.85 27.00 -18.25
N GLY A 114 24.17 26.85 -18.39
CA GLY A 114 24.92 25.76 -17.77
C GLY A 114 24.60 24.42 -18.44
N MET A 115 24.82 23.32 -17.71
CA MET A 115 24.63 21.96 -18.21
C MET A 115 23.16 21.60 -18.47
N ALA A 116 22.19 22.34 -17.94
CA ALA A 116 20.77 22.10 -18.23
C ALA A 116 20.36 22.44 -19.67
N LYS A 117 21.18 23.22 -20.40
CA LYS A 117 20.92 23.56 -21.81
C LYS A 117 20.80 22.34 -22.70
N ASP A 118 21.60 21.31 -22.41
CA ASP A 118 21.69 20.08 -23.20
C ASP A 118 20.97 18.90 -22.48
N ASP A 119 20.33 19.16 -21.34
CA ASP A 119 19.61 18.14 -20.59
C ASP A 119 18.20 17.91 -21.18
N PRO A 120 17.87 16.68 -21.63
CA PRO A 120 16.62 16.41 -22.32
C PRO A 120 15.37 16.63 -21.44
N ASP A 121 15.48 16.49 -20.12
CA ASP A 121 14.34 16.67 -19.21
C ASP A 121 14.00 18.16 -19.08
N PHE A 122 15.00 19.03 -18.98
CA PHE A 122 14.81 20.48 -18.95
C PHE A 122 14.27 21.01 -20.29
N ILE A 123 14.82 20.53 -21.40
CA ILE A 123 14.33 20.89 -22.75
C ILE A 123 12.86 20.48 -22.91
N SER A 124 12.51 19.27 -22.48
CA SER A 124 11.14 18.75 -22.57
C SER A 124 10.18 19.53 -21.67
N LEU A 125 10.63 19.91 -20.46
CA LEU A 125 9.84 20.71 -19.53
C LEU A 125 9.51 22.09 -20.11
N VAL A 126 10.49 22.78 -20.70
CA VAL A 126 10.26 24.09 -21.36
C VAL A 126 9.33 23.93 -22.57
N ARG A 127 9.55 22.92 -23.40
CA ARG A 127 8.73 22.65 -24.59
C ARG A 127 7.26 22.41 -24.25
N ASN A 128 7.00 21.68 -23.15
CA ASN A 128 5.66 21.30 -22.72
C ASN A 128 5.00 22.32 -21.78
N SER A 129 5.68 23.43 -21.47
CA SER A 129 5.19 24.46 -20.53
C SER A 129 3.90 25.17 -20.96
N GLY A 130 3.55 25.10 -22.25
CA GLY A 130 2.45 25.89 -22.81
C GLY A 130 2.78 27.37 -22.99
N LEU A 131 4.01 27.81 -22.72
CA LEU A 131 4.46 29.20 -22.86
C LEU A 131 5.10 29.50 -24.22
N GLY A 132 4.80 28.69 -25.24
CA GLY A 132 5.30 28.88 -26.60
C GLY A 132 4.73 30.13 -27.28
N LEU A 133 5.43 30.61 -28.30
CA LEU A 133 4.97 31.70 -29.16
C LEU A 133 3.58 31.40 -29.75
N GLY A 134 2.66 32.36 -29.69
CA GLY A 134 1.30 32.24 -30.25
C GLY A 134 0.27 31.57 -29.32
N ASN A 135 0.71 30.96 -28.22
CA ASN A 135 -0.23 30.39 -27.24
C ASN A 135 -0.98 31.49 -26.48
N THR A 136 -2.13 31.13 -25.92
CA THR A 136 -2.84 32.01 -24.97
C THR A 136 -2.07 32.08 -23.66
N LEU A 137 -1.88 33.29 -23.13
CA LEU A 137 -1.24 33.48 -21.84
C LEU A 137 -2.02 32.76 -20.74
N ASN A 138 -1.31 32.03 -19.89
CA ASN A 138 -1.83 31.46 -18.65
C ASN A 138 -0.78 31.66 -17.56
N HIS A 139 -1.16 32.30 -16.45
CA HIS A 139 -0.24 32.62 -15.35
C HIS A 139 0.20 31.37 -14.60
N GLY A 140 -0.71 30.40 -14.43
CA GLY A 140 -0.41 29.13 -13.80
C GLY A 140 0.70 28.37 -14.53
N ASN A 141 0.71 28.39 -15.87
CA ASN A 141 1.77 27.78 -16.67
C ASN A 141 3.13 28.46 -16.43
N TYR A 142 3.15 29.78 -16.28
CA TYR A 142 4.35 30.57 -16.00
C TYR A 142 4.95 30.22 -14.63
N ASP A 143 4.11 30.23 -13.59
CA ASP A 143 4.55 29.89 -12.24
C ASP A 143 4.93 28.42 -12.10
N SER A 144 4.18 27.52 -12.74
CA SER A 144 4.47 26.08 -12.77
C SER A 144 5.79 25.77 -13.46
N LEU A 145 6.14 26.47 -14.55
CA LEU A 145 7.42 26.25 -15.22
C LEU A 145 8.58 26.62 -14.30
N LYS A 146 8.53 27.79 -13.66
CA LYS A 146 9.60 28.23 -12.73
C LYS A 146 9.81 27.23 -11.60
N SER A 147 8.75 26.84 -10.92
CA SER A 147 8.83 25.90 -9.80
C SER A 147 9.29 24.51 -10.26
N SER A 148 8.88 24.07 -11.45
CA SER A 148 9.32 22.80 -12.03
C SER A 148 10.79 22.81 -12.46
N LEU A 149 11.30 23.92 -12.99
CA LEU A 149 12.73 24.08 -13.31
C LEU A 149 13.59 23.96 -12.05
N SER A 150 13.25 24.70 -10.99
CA SER A 150 13.94 24.62 -9.70
C SER A 150 13.84 23.23 -9.06
N SER A 151 12.66 22.60 -9.11
CA SER A 151 12.44 21.26 -8.55
C SER A 151 13.21 20.18 -9.31
N LEU A 152 13.29 20.30 -10.65
CA LEU A 152 14.05 19.38 -11.50
C LEU A 152 15.55 19.52 -11.25
N ALA A 153 16.04 20.76 -11.10
CA ALA A 153 17.43 21.04 -10.73
C ALA A 153 17.81 20.38 -9.41
N LEU A 154 17.05 20.61 -8.34
CA LEU A 154 17.29 19.97 -7.05
C LEU A 154 17.27 18.43 -7.16
N ARG A 155 16.32 17.86 -7.91
CA ARG A 155 16.18 16.42 -8.07
C ARG A 155 17.37 15.79 -8.79
N LYS A 156 17.90 16.44 -9.83
CA LYS A 156 19.01 15.94 -10.66
C LYS A 156 20.39 16.38 -10.16
N GLY A 157 20.45 17.09 -9.03
CA GLY A 157 21.71 17.51 -8.40
C GLY A 157 22.35 18.75 -9.03
N TYR A 158 21.55 19.70 -9.53
CA TYR A 158 22.02 21.02 -9.95
C TYR A 158 21.89 22.00 -8.78
N PHE A 159 22.78 21.90 -7.79
CA PHE A 159 22.69 22.68 -6.55
C PHE A 159 23.03 24.16 -6.69
N ASP A 160 23.72 24.52 -7.77
CA ASP A 160 24.07 25.91 -8.12
C ASP A 160 22.96 26.61 -8.94
N ALA A 161 21.81 25.95 -9.12
CA ALA A 161 20.78 26.43 -10.02
C ALA A 161 20.10 27.70 -9.50
N GLU A 162 20.03 28.71 -10.36
CA GLU A 162 19.46 30.00 -10.05
C GLU A 162 18.55 30.51 -11.17
N LEU A 163 17.39 31.06 -10.78
CA LEU A 163 16.49 31.76 -11.69
C LEU A 163 16.94 33.23 -11.81
N LYS A 164 17.83 33.51 -12.77
CA LYS A 164 18.45 34.82 -12.97
C LYS A 164 17.47 35.90 -13.41
N VAL A 165 16.56 35.54 -14.33
CA VAL A 165 15.52 36.45 -14.82
C VAL A 165 14.18 35.74 -14.82
N SER A 166 13.16 36.44 -14.31
CA SER A 166 11.78 35.98 -14.29
C SER A 166 10.86 37.18 -14.50
N LYS A 167 10.56 37.51 -15.77
CA LYS A 167 9.67 38.61 -16.14
C LYS A 167 8.51 38.12 -17.01
N LEU A 168 7.30 38.55 -16.65
CA LEU A 168 6.08 38.41 -17.45
C LEU A 168 5.48 39.80 -17.62
N GLU A 169 5.60 40.35 -18.82
CA GLU A 169 5.08 41.67 -19.16
C GLU A 169 3.84 41.49 -20.03
N VAL A 170 2.75 42.17 -19.67
CA VAL A 170 1.50 42.10 -20.43
C VAL A 170 1.16 43.51 -20.93
N ALA A 171 0.80 43.60 -22.20
CA ALA A 171 0.31 44.82 -22.85
C ALA A 171 -1.19 44.65 -23.14
N PRO A 172 -2.09 45.02 -22.21
CA PRO A 172 -3.53 44.83 -22.36
C PRO A 172 -4.08 45.49 -23.62
N SER A 173 -3.61 46.68 -23.98
CA SER A 173 -4.06 47.41 -25.18
C SER A 173 -3.81 46.66 -26.49
N ARG A 174 -2.85 45.72 -26.50
CA ARG A 174 -2.49 44.90 -27.66
C ARG A 174 -2.95 43.45 -27.55
N ASN A 175 -3.45 43.04 -26.39
CA ASN A 175 -3.68 41.62 -26.05
C ASN A 175 -2.43 40.77 -26.29
N GLU A 176 -1.26 41.30 -25.91
CA GLU A 176 0.03 40.63 -26.08
C GLU A 176 0.75 40.45 -24.75
N ALA A 177 1.50 39.36 -24.64
CA ALA A 177 2.37 39.06 -23.51
C ALA A 177 3.80 38.76 -23.97
N PHE A 178 4.76 39.16 -23.14
CA PHE A 178 6.20 39.00 -23.36
C PHE A 178 6.79 38.28 -22.15
N ILE A 179 7.36 37.10 -22.39
CA ILE A 179 7.95 36.25 -21.36
C ILE A 179 9.46 36.27 -21.51
N THR A 180 10.16 36.54 -20.41
CA THR A 180 11.61 36.38 -20.31
C THR A 180 11.95 35.57 -19.07
N ILE A 181 12.50 34.38 -19.27
CA ILE A 181 13.01 33.50 -18.23
C ILE A 181 14.46 33.15 -18.57
N GLU A 182 15.37 33.36 -17.63
CA GLU A 182 16.75 32.89 -17.72
C GLU A 182 17.03 32.00 -16.51
N PHE A 183 17.19 30.71 -16.76
CA PHE A 183 17.46 29.71 -15.73
C PHE A 183 18.89 29.20 -15.89
N ALA A 184 19.76 29.57 -14.96
CA ALA A 184 21.16 29.17 -14.94
C ALA A 184 21.31 27.98 -14.00
N ALA A 185 21.32 26.76 -14.54
CA ALA A 185 21.36 25.55 -13.71
C ALA A 185 22.75 25.24 -13.13
N GLY A 186 23.81 25.84 -13.68
CA GLY A 186 25.19 25.53 -13.29
C GLY A 186 25.62 24.14 -13.77
N GLN A 187 26.38 23.44 -12.94
CA GLN A 187 26.85 22.07 -13.20
C GLN A 187 25.94 21.03 -12.55
N ARG A 188 25.98 19.80 -13.08
CA ARG A 188 25.34 18.65 -12.46
C ARG A 188 26.34 17.96 -11.55
N TYR A 189 26.01 17.78 -10.28
CA TYR A 189 26.87 17.10 -9.32
C TYR A 189 26.69 15.57 -9.40
N ASN A 190 27.72 14.86 -8.96
CA ASN A 190 27.79 13.41 -8.87
C ASN A 190 27.71 12.93 -7.41
N PHE A 191 27.41 11.66 -7.20
CA PHE A 191 27.53 11.04 -5.89
C PHE A 191 29.00 10.91 -5.50
N GLY A 192 29.36 11.42 -4.32
CA GLY A 192 30.69 11.26 -3.74
C GLY A 192 30.77 10.10 -2.76
N HIS A 193 31.83 10.12 -1.95
CA HIS A 193 32.07 9.11 -0.93
C HIS A 193 30.89 8.98 0.05
N THR A 194 30.52 7.74 0.38
CA THR A 194 29.43 7.43 1.31
C THR A 194 29.97 6.99 2.67
N SER A 195 29.67 7.76 3.70
CA SER A 195 30.10 7.49 5.08
C SER A 195 28.94 7.00 5.96
N PHE A 196 29.23 6.07 6.86
CA PHE A 196 28.24 5.51 7.79
C PHE A 196 28.61 5.80 9.24
N LYS A 197 27.61 6.23 10.04
CA LYS A 197 27.77 6.49 11.48
C LYS A 197 26.65 5.86 12.29
N GLY A 198 27.01 5.24 13.42
CA GLY A 198 26.06 4.66 14.38
C GLY A 198 25.67 3.21 14.11
N SER A 199 26.13 2.62 13.01
CA SER A 199 25.83 1.22 12.66
C SER A 199 26.54 0.22 13.57
N GLN A 200 25.82 -0.82 13.96
CA GLN A 200 26.33 -2.03 14.60
C GLN A 200 26.75 -3.13 13.59
N ILE A 201 26.53 -2.89 12.30
CA ILE A 201 26.74 -3.84 11.20
C ILE A 201 28.04 -3.49 10.46
N GLU A 202 28.75 -4.52 9.99
CA GLU A 202 29.98 -4.42 9.19
C GLU A 202 29.81 -3.51 7.97
N LEU A 203 30.84 -2.71 7.68
CA LEU A 203 30.80 -1.70 6.62
C LEU A 203 30.51 -2.30 5.23
N ASP A 204 31.14 -3.41 4.88
CA ASP A 204 30.97 -4.07 3.57
C ASP A 204 29.51 -4.49 3.32
N ARG A 205 28.79 -4.88 4.39
CA ARG A 205 27.35 -5.22 4.34
C ARG A 205 26.48 -3.98 4.14
N LEU A 206 26.92 -2.81 4.62
CA LEU A 206 26.23 -1.54 4.38
C LEU A 206 26.50 -1.02 2.98
N GLN A 207 27.72 -1.20 2.49
CA GLN A 207 28.12 -0.82 1.13
C GLN A 207 27.31 -1.57 0.08
N SER A 208 26.99 -2.85 0.29
CA SER A 208 26.13 -3.60 -0.64
C SER A 208 24.68 -3.10 -0.70
N LEU A 209 24.27 -2.21 0.21
CA LEU A 209 22.96 -1.54 0.17
C LEU A 209 22.97 -0.26 -0.66
N VAL A 210 24.14 0.29 -1.01
CA VAL A 210 24.26 1.54 -1.77
C VAL A 210 23.78 1.30 -3.21
N PRO A 211 22.79 2.05 -3.74
CA PRO A 211 22.22 1.82 -5.06
C PRO A 211 22.94 2.56 -6.20
N TYR A 212 24.14 3.11 -5.94
CA TYR A 212 24.93 3.91 -6.88
C TYR A 212 26.41 3.62 -6.68
N GLU A 213 27.20 3.95 -7.69
CA GLU A 213 28.66 4.00 -7.60
C GLU A 213 29.12 5.46 -7.38
N GLU A 214 30.31 5.62 -6.79
CA GLU A 214 30.92 6.95 -6.67
C GLU A 214 31.24 7.50 -8.07
N GLY A 215 30.86 8.76 -8.32
CA GLY A 215 30.94 9.40 -9.63
C GLY A 215 29.65 9.31 -10.46
N ASP A 216 28.65 8.50 -10.06
CA ASP A 216 27.36 8.48 -10.74
C ASP A 216 26.65 9.84 -10.65
N PRO A 217 25.93 10.29 -11.70
CA PRO A 217 25.18 11.54 -11.64
C PRO A 217 24.14 11.54 -10.51
N TYR A 218 24.16 12.59 -9.69
CA TYR A 218 23.27 12.68 -8.54
C TYR A 218 21.80 12.61 -8.96
N LEU A 219 21.02 11.88 -8.17
CA LEU A 219 19.57 11.81 -8.32
C LEU A 219 18.89 11.57 -6.97
N ALA A 220 18.01 12.48 -6.56
CA ALA A 220 17.35 12.42 -5.26
C ALA A 220 16.53 11.13 -5.05
N SER A 221 15.95 10.55 -6.11
CA SER A 221 15.22 9.28 -6.01
C SER A 221 16.12 8.11 -5.61
N THR A 222 17.40 8.15 -5.99
CA THR A 222 18.39 7.13 -5.64
C THR A 222 18.70 7.15 -4.13
N LEU A 223 18.72 8.32 -3.49
CA LEU A 223 18.80 8.42 -2.02
C LEU A 223 17.55 7.86 -1.34
N GLY A 224 16.37 8.09 -1.93
CA GLY A 224 15.12 7.49 -1.46
C GLY A 224 15.15 5.96 -1.53
N GLU A 225 15.68 5.40 -2.63
CA GLU A 225 15.92 3.97 -2.76
C GLU A 225 16.91 3.46 -1.71
N PHE A 226 18.01 4.18 -1.49
CA PHE A 226 19.00 3.80 -0.49
C PHE A 226 18.40 3.74 0.93
N ASN A 227 17.61 4.75 1.30
CA ASN A 227 16.86 4.76 2.55
C ASN A 227 15.89 3.56 2.66
N GLN A 228 15.20 3.23 1.57
CA GLN A 228 14.31 2.06 1.52
C GLN A 228 15.07 0.74 1.67
N ARG A 229 16.26 0.61 1.05
CA ARG A 229 17.15 -0.55 1.17
C ARG A 229 17.63 -0.74 2.62
N LEU A 230 18.08 0.33 3.27
CA LEU A 230 18.46 0.35 4.69
C LEU A 230 17.29 0.03 5.63
N SER A 231 16.08 0.48 5.31
CA SER A 231 14.88 0.16 6.09
C SER A 231 14.48 -1.32 5.94
N SER A 232 14.60 -1.86 4.72
CA SER A 232 14.15 -3.22 4.37
C SER A 232 14.96 -4.33 5.04
N VAL A 233 16.23 -4.10 5.37
CA VAL A 233 17.04 -5.07 6.13
C VAL A 233 16.60 -5.19 7.59
N GLY A 234 15.92 -4.18 8.14
CA GLY A 234 15.38 -4.20 9.51
C GLY A 234 16.44 -4.07 10.62
N TRP A 235 17.69 -3.77 10.28
CA TRP A 235 18.79 -3.61 11.24
C TRP A 235 18.73 -2.30 12.04
N PHE A 236 18.00 -1.30 11.57
CA PHE A 236 17.99 0.04 12.13
C PHE A 236 16.58 0.46 12.57
N SER A 237 16.51 1.27 13.63
CA SER A 237 15.29 1.89 14.14
C SER A 237 15.06 3.30 13.57
N SER A 238 16.15 3.99 13.26
CA SER A 238 16.17 5.32 12.63
C SER A 238 17.24 5.34 11.54
N ILE A 239 16.92 5.97 10.41
CA ILE A 239 17.79 6.09 9.24
C ILE A 239 17.68 7.52 8.71
N PHE A 240 18.83 8.16 8.53
CA PHE A 240 18.97 9.42 7.84
C PHE A 240 20.00 9.26 6.72
N VAL A 241 19.60 9.54 5.49
CA VAL A 241 20.47 9.55 4.31
C VAL A 241 20.41 10.95 3.72
N GLY A 242 21.55 11.65 3.69
CA GLY A 242 21.61 13.02 3.18
C GLY A 242 22.93 13.31 2.46
N GLY A 243 22.83 14.09 1.38
CA GLY A 243 24.01 14.66 0.72
C GLY A 243 24.48 15.92 1.43
N ASP A 244 25.78 16.05 1.66
CA ASP A 244 26.39 17.23 2.23
C ASP A 244 26.72 18.24 1.12
N VAL A 245 25.72 19.06 0.78
CA VAL A 245 25.86 20.12 -0.23
C VAL A 245 26.63 21.34 0.28
N GLN A 246 26.99 21.39 1.56
CA GLN A 246 27.81 22.48 2.12
C GLN A 246 29.30 22.17 2.00
N ASN A 247 29.68 20.89 2.03
CA ASN A 247 31.05 20.41 1.91
C ASN A 247 31.24 19.61 0.62
N LEU A 248 31.05 20.27 -0.52
CA LEU A 248 31.24 19.67 -1.84
C LEU A 248 32.73 19.34 -2.08
N GLU A 249 33.00 18.17 -2.66
CA GLU A 249 34.33 17.73 -3.05
C GLU A 249 34.45 17.78 -4.58
N GLY A 250 34.82 18.94 -5.10
CA GLY A 250 34.86 19.17 -6.55
C GLY A 250 33.46 19.17 -7.16
N ASP A 251 33.18 18.20 -8.04
CA ASP A 251 31.87 17.98 -8.68
C ASP A 251 31.02 16.91 -7.95
N SER A 252 31.49 16.43 -6.80
CA SER A 252 30.89 15.30 -6.08
C SER A 252 30.30 15.72 -4.74
N VAL A 253 29.16 15.14 -4.38
CA VAL A 253 28.43 15.39 -3.13
C VAL A 253 28.66 14.22 -2.17
N PRO A 254 29.41 14.41 -1.08
CA PRO A 254 29.56 13.38 -0.05
C PRO A 254 28.21 12.97 0.54
N ILE A 255 27.98 11.67 0.73
CA ILE A 255 26.74 11.15 1.28
C ILE A 255 26.97 10.68 2.71
N ASN A 256 26.22 11.26 3.65
CA ASN A 256 26.29 10.93 5.06
C ASN A 256 25.07 10.09 5.46
N VAL A 257 25.36 8.90 5.98
CA VAL A 257 24.35 7.94 6.46
C VAL A 257 24.47 7.83 7.96
N VAL A 258 23.46 8.31 8.67
CA VAL A 258 23.37 8.20 10.13
C VAL A 258 22.26 7.23 10.47
N VAL A 259 22.60 6.18 11.22
CA VAL A 259 21.67 5.12 11.60
C VAL A 259 21.72 4.85 13.09
N GLU A 260 20.59 4.40 13.63
CA GLU A 260 20.50 3.90 14.99
C GLU A 260 20.16 2.41 14.99
N PRO A 261 20.87 1.58 15.79
CA PRO A 261 20.57 0.15 15.87
C PRO A 261 19.12 -0.13 16.22
N GLN A 262 18.53 -1.14 15.60
CA GLN A 262 17.20 -1.63 15.95
C GLN A 262 17.24 -2.30 17.33
N VAL A 263 16.11 -2.31 18.05
CA VAL A 263 16.03 -3.04 19.33
C VAL A 263 16.27 -4.54 19.10
N ARG A 264 17.08 -5.16 19.98
CA ARG A 264 17.54 -6.56 19.82
C ARG A 264 16.47 -7.63 20.04
N ASN A 265 15.36 -7.28 20.69
CA ASN A 265 14.27 -8.19 21.00
C ASN A 265 12.96 -7.48 20.71
N GLN A 266 12.17 -8.07 19.83
CA GLN A 266 10.83 -7.63 19.50
C GLN A 266 9.90 -8.80 19.75
N VAL A 267 8.80 -8.55 20.46
CA VAL A 267 7.83 -9.59 20.81
C VAL A 267 6.48 -9.13 20.30
N GLU A 268 5.91 -9.91 19.39
CA GLU A 268 4.57 -9.70 18.87
C GLU A 268 3.68 -10.82 19.41
N THR A 269 2.46 -10.48 19.81
CA THR A 269 1.46 -11.43 20.30
C THR A 269 0.20 -11.34 19.45
N GLY A 270 -0.49 -12.46 19.28
CA GLY A 270 -1.74 -12.53 18.53
C GLY A 270 -2.70 -13.53 19.18
N ILE A 271 -3.99 -13.24 19.09
CA ILE A 271 -5.05 -14.09 19.63
C ILE A 271 -6.09 -14.30 18.52
N GLY A 272 -6.52 -15.53 18.31
CA GLY A 272 -7.60 -15.90 17.41
C GLY A 272 -8.52 -16.93 18.06
N TYR A 273 -9.72 -17.08 17.51
CA TYR A 273 -10.69 -18.08 17.97
C TYR A 273 -11.53 -18.57 16.81
N SER A 274 -11.68 -19.89 16.67
CA SER A 274 -12.63 -20.48 15.74
C SER A 274 -13.34 -21.66 16.40
N THR A 275 -14.52 -22.03 15.89
CA THR A 275 -15.30 -23.14 16.45
C THR A 275 -14.62 -24.50 16.29
N ASP A 276 -13.69 -24.63 15.33
CA ASP A 276 -12.98 -25.86 14.98
C ASP A 276 -11.59 -25.99 15.64
N VAL A 277 -10.82 -24.90 15.72
CA VAL A 277 -9.46 -24.89 16.30
C VAL A 277 -9.47 -24.46 17.78
N GLY A 278 -10.53 -23.78 18.22
CA GLY A 278 -10.64 -23.19 19.54
C GLY A 278 -9.79 -21.92 19.69
N LEU A 279 -9.32 -21.65 20.91
CA LEU A 279 -8.42 -20.54 21.20
C LEU A 279 -7.04 -20.78 20.54
N ASN A 280 -6.56 -19.80 19.78
CA ASN A 280 -5.24 -19.81 19.15
C ASN A 280 -4.40 -18.63 19.66
N LEU A 281 -3.31 -18.92 20.36
CA LEU A 281 -2.38 -17.93 20.86
C LEU A 281 -1.10 -17.95 20.03
N LYS A 282 -0.66 -16.78 19.56
CA LYS A 282 0.55 -16.62 18.75
C LYS A 282 1.55 -15.74 19.49
N LEU A 283 2.80 -16.17 19.53
CA LEU A 283 3.94 -15.42 20.05
C LEU A 283 5.04 -15.43 18.98
N ASN A 284 5.51 -14.25 18.58
CA ASN A 284 6.62 -14.10 17.63
C ASN A 284 7.73 -13.29 18.30
N TRP A 285 8.81 -13.97 18.67
CA TRP A 285 10.01 -13.33 19.22
C TRP A 285 11.06 -13.16 18.11
N ARG A 286 11.24 -11.90 17.69
CA ARG A 286 12.18 -11.51 16.64
C ARG A 286 13.42 -10.84 17.23
N LYS A 287 14.58 -11.27 16.75
CA LYS A 287 15.88 -10.62 16.94
C LYS A 287 16.36 -10.14 15.56
N PRO A 288 16.08 -8.88 15.17
CA PRO A 288 16.35 -8.38 13.82
C PRO A 288 17.84 -8.40 13.45
N TRP A 289 18.72 -8.42 14.45
CA TRP A 289 20.15 -8.64 14.30
C TRP A 289 20.71 -9.37 15.55
N LEU A 290 21.75 -10.17 15.36
CA LEU A 290 22.44 -10.95 16.39
C LEU A 290 23.92 -10.60 16.52
N ASN A 291 24.55 -10.24 15.40
CA ASN A 291 25.97 -9.96 15.27
C ASN A 291 26.19 -8.87 14.21
N SER A 292 27.45 -8.46 14.03
CA SER A 292 27.86 -7.45 13.05
C SER A 292 27.66 -7.89 11.60
N ALA A 293 27.57 -9.20 11.34
CA ALA A 293 27.28 -9.74 10.02
C ALA A 293 25.79 -9.65 9.62
N GLY A 294 24.91 -9.14 10.49
CA GLY A 294 23.49 -8.94 10.19
C GLY A 294 22.62 -10.20 10.29
N HIS A 295 23.11 -11.25 10.94
CA HIS A 295 22.33 -12.47 11.16
C HIS A 295 21.11 -12.16 12.04
N SER A 296 20.01 -12.88 11.84
CA SER A 296 18.78 -12.69 12.63
C SER A 296 18.16 -14.01 13.07
N LEU A 297 17.39 -13.96 14.15
CA LEU A 297 16.64 -15.09 14.68
C LEU A 297 15.17 -14.70 14.81
N ASN A 298 14.28 -15.60 14.43
CA ASN A 298 12.86 -15.45 14.62
C ASN A 298 12.26 -16.73 15.19
N VAL A 299 11.62 -16.65 16.36
CA VAL A 299 10.98 -17.79 17.03
C VAL A 299 9.47 -17.55 17.07
N LYS A 300 8.72 -18.37 16.35
CA LYS A 300 7.25 -18.35 16.32
C LYS A 300 6.72 -19.51 17.14
N THR A 301 5.84 -19.21 18.09
CA THR A 301 5.09 -20.20 18.85
C THR A 301 3.61 -19.98 18.58
N GLU A 302 2.90 -21.02 18.16
CA GLU A 302 1.45 -21.00 18.03
C GLU A 302 0.90 -22.10 18.94
N ILE A 303 0.00 -21.74 19.85
CA ILE A 303 -0.60 -22.65 20.82
C ILE A 303 -2.09 -22.71 20.50
N SER A 304 -2.57 -23.90 20.17
CA SER A 304 -3.98 -24.20 19.95
C SER A 304 -4.31 -25.56 20.53
N ALA A 305 -5.60 -25.89 20.65
CA ALA A 305 -6.04 -27.16 21.22
C ALA A 305 -5.61 -28.36 20.37
N ILE A 306 -5.64 -28.21 19.05
CA ILE A 306 -5.42 -29.31 18.09
C ILE A 306 -4.04 -29.30 17.45
N GLN A 307 -3.33 -28.16 17.45
CA GLN A 307 -2.09 -28.03 16.68
C GLN A 307 -1.09 -27.02 17.27
N PRO A 308 -0.52 -27.28 18.45
CA PRO A 308 0.56 -26.45 18.98
C PRO A 308 1.85 -26.67 18.17
N LYS A 309 2.56 -25.58 17.87
CA LYS A 309 3.83 -25.62 17.15
C LYS A 309 4.81 -24.54 17.62
N ILE A 310 6.08 -24.84 17.49
CA ILE A 310 7.18 -23.91 17.66
C ILE A 310 8.12 -24.01 16.46
N GLU A 311 8.51 -22.87 15.91
CA GLU A 311 9.40 -22.75 14.76
C GLU A 311 10.46 -21.70 15.03
N ALA A 312 11.72 -22.04 14.84
CA ALA A 312 12.87 -21.13 14.92
C ALA A 312 13.52 -21.01 13.55
N THR A 313 13.65 -19.77 13.07
CA THR A 313 14.32 -19.44 11.81
C THR A 313 15.55 -18.60 12.08
N TYR A 314 16.71 -19.09 11.68
CA TYR A 314 17.97 -18.34 11.70
C TYR A 314 18.34 -17.92 10.28
N LYS A 315 18.49 -16.61 10.04
CA LYS A 315 18.79 -16.04 8.72
C LYS A 315 20.23 -15.52 8.67
N ILE A 316 20.93 -15.86 7.59
CA ILE A 316 22.33 -15.50 7.30
C ILE A 316 22.36 -14.73 5.98
N PRO A 317 22.43 -13.39 5.99
CA PRO A 317 22.64 -12.59 4.79
C PRO A 317 23.98 -12.90 4.10
N LEU A 318 23.99 -12.90 2.78
CA LEU A 318 25.21 -12.98 1.97
C LEU A 318 25.60 -11.58 1.48
N ASP A 319 26.45 -11.48 0.46
CA ASP A 319 27.05 -10.22 0.03
C ASP A 319 26.00 -9.23 -0.49
N ASP A 320 25.09 -9.69 -1.35
CA ASP A 320 23.84 -9.00 -1.61
C ASP A 320 22.83 -9.29 -0.49
N VAL A 321 22.95 -8.52 0.59
CA VAL A 321 22.23 -8.75 1.86
C VAL A 321 20.71 -8.69 1.74
N LEU A 322 20.20 -8.01 0.71
CA LEU A 322 18.77 -7.86 0.45
C LEU A 322 18.20 -9.02 -0.34
N ASN A 323 18.94 -9.49 -1.34
CA ASN A 323 18.43 -10.44 -2.31
C ASN A 323 18.86 -11.87 -2.01
N ASP A 324 19.96 -12.05 -1.29
CA ASP A 324 20.63 -13.33 -1.11
C ASP A 324 20.91 -13.67 0.35
N TYR A 325 20.39 -14.81 0.80
CA TYR A 325 20.62 -15.29 2.16
C TYR A 325 20.38 -16.81 2.29
N TYR A 326 20.99 -17.40 3.32
CA TYR A 326 20.62 -18.73 3.81
C TYR A 326 19.65 -18.63 4.98
N GLN A 327 18.81 -19.65 5.16
CA GLN A 327 18.03 -19.87 6.37
C GLN A 327 18.22 -21.29 6.89
N VAL A 328 18.26 -21.39 8.22
CA VAL A 328 18.11 -22.65 8.95
C VAL A 328 16.78 -22.59 9.68
N VAL A 329 15.88 -23.52 9.40
CA VAL A 329 14.52 -23.57 9.95
C VAL A 329 14.38 -24.84 10.78
N GLY A 330 14.18 -24.71 12.09
CA GLY A 330 13.87 -25.82 12.97
C GLY A 330 12.43 -25.70 13.47
N GLY A 331 11.66 -26.79 13.46
CA GLY A 331 10.27 -26.74 13.90
C GLY A 331 9.78 -28.03 14.53
N ILE A 332 8.94 -27.90 15.55
CA ILE A 332 8.21 -29.00 16.16
C ILE A 332 6.72 -28.68 16.07
N ARG A 333 5.92 -29.65 15.66
CA ARG A 333 4.47 -29.51 15.57
C ARG A 333 3.83 -30.78 16.08
N TYR A 334 2.91 -30.62 17.03
CA TYR A 334 2.00 -31.69 17.42
C TYR A 334 0.66 -31.45 16.74
N VAL A 335 0.00 -32.52 16.32
CA VAL A 335 -1.34 -32.52 15.74
C VAL A 335 -2.16 -33.56 16.51
N ASP A 336 -3.32 -33.14 16.99
CA ASP A 336 -4.40 -34.01 17.46
C ASP A 336 -5.70 -33.46 16.88
N ASN A 337 -6.06 -33.95 15.70
CA ASN A 337 -7.17 -33.44 14.92
C ASN A 337 -7.92 -34.57 14.21
N HIS A 338 -9.23 -34.69 14.49
CA HIS A 338 -10.10 -35.76 14.00
C HIS A 338 -9.49 -37.17 14.23
N ASP A 339 -9.00 -37.77 13.16
CA ASP A 339 -8.44 -39.13 13.14
C ASP A 339 -6.90 -39.11 13.01
N THR A 340 -6.26 -37.95 13.06
CA THR A 340 -4.81 -37.78 12.95
C THR A 340 -4.22 -37.36 14.29
N VAL A 341 -3.31 -38.17 14.81
CA VAL A 341 -2.45 -37.80 15.94
C VAL A 341 -1.00 -37.93 15.49
N SER A 342 -0.24 -36.83 15.43
CA SER A 342 1.16 -36.89 15.02
C SER A 342 2.05 -35.86 15.71
N THR A 343 3.35 -36.17 15.77
CA THR A 343 4.40 -35.24 16.17
C THR A 343 5.43 -35.14 15.06
N GLU A 344 5.53 -33.96 14.46
CA GLU A 344 6.47 -33.63 13.40
C GLU A 344 7.70 -32.91 13.97
N TYR A 345 8.88 -33.33 13.53
CA TYR A 345 10.14 -32.63 13.71
C TYR A 345 10.71 -32.28 12.35
N ASN A 346 10.91 -30.99 12.11
CA ASN A 346 11.39 -30.45 10.84
C ASN A 346 12.73 -29.75 11.04
N LEU A 347 13.71 -30.03 10.18
CA LEU A 347 14.94 -29.26 10.04
C LEU A 347 15.18 -28.94 8.56
N GLY A 348 15.12 -27.66 8.21
CA GLY A 348 15.30 -27.15 6.86
C GLY A 348 16.57 -26.33 6.71
N LEU A 349 17.29 -26.53 5.61
CA LEU A 349 18.31 -25.63 5.10
C LEU A 349 17.81 -25.02 3.80
N GLU A 350 17.77 -23.70 3.72
CA GLU A 350 17.19 -22.99 2.58
C GLU A 350 18.17 -21.94 2.03
N ARG A 351 18.26 -21.85 0.71
CA ARG A 351 18.91 -20.75 0.01
C ARG A 351 17.85 -19.93 -0.71
N HIS A 352 17.79 -18.64 -0.40
CA HIS A 352 16.82 -17.69 -0.93
C HIS A 352 17.49 -16.74 -1.91
N TRP A 353 16.87 -16.52 -3.06
CA TRP A 353 17.26 -15.49 -4.04
C TRP A 353 16.05 -14.62 -4.36
N ARG A 354 16.25 -13.30 -4.44
CA ARG A 354 15.26 -12.38 -5.02
C ARG A 354 15.62 -12.06 -6.47
N LEU A 355 14.75 -12.45 -7.38
CA LEU A 355 14.88 -12.18 -8.81
C LEU A 355 14.46 -10.74 -9.12
N GLU A 356 15.00 -10.15 -10.19
CA GLU A 356 14.65 -8.79 -10.66
C GLU A 356 13.15 -8.63 -10.93
N SER A 357 12.49 -9.71 -11.36
CA SER A 357 11.04 -9.77 -11.56
C SER A 357 10.22 -9.63 -10.27
N GLY A 358 10.87 -9.57 -9.10
CA GLY A 358 10.26 -9.51 -7.77
C GLY A 358 9.84 -10.88 -7.21
N TRP A 359 10.07 -11.96 -7.95
CA TRP A 359 9.89 -13.32 -7.45
C TRP A 359 11.02 -13.69 -6.50
N LYS A 360 10.68 -14.38 -5.41
CA LYS A 360 11.63 -15.07 -4.56
C LYS A 360 11.73 -16.52 -5.00
N ARG A 361 12.94 -17.01 -5.18
CA ARG A 361 13.24 -18.42 -5.45
C ARG A 361 13.89 -19.00 -4.21
N ILE A 362 13.43 -20.16 -3.76
CA ILE A 362 13.95 -20.84 -2.58
C ILE A 362 14.32 -22.26 -3.00
N ALA A 363 15.59 -22.63 -2.86
CA ALA A 363 16.02 -24.02 -2.91
C ALA A 363 16.17 -24.52 -1.47
N SER A 364 15.59 -25.67 -1.16
CA SER A 364 15.51 -26.18 0.21
C SER A 364 15.94 -27.64 0.30
N LEU A 365 16.51 -28.02 1.43
CA LEU A 365 16.66 -29.40 1.87
C LEU A 365 15.99 -29.51 3.24
N ARG A 366 14.89 -30.27 3.32
CA ARG A 366 14.11 -30.46 4.55
C ARG A 366 14.24 -31.89 5.05
N LEU A 367 14.64 -32.05 6.30
CA LEU A 367 14.55 -33.31 7.03
C LEU A 367 13.25 -33.30 7.82
N LEU A 368 12.39 -34.28 7.59
CA LEU A 368 11.13 -34.46 8.30
C LEU A 368 11.18 -35.81 9.02
N TYR A 369 10.91 -35.79 10.32
CA TYR A 369 10.64 -36.99 11.11
C TYR A 369 9.23 -36.86 11.68
N GLU A 370 8.37 -37.83 11.44
CA GLU A 370 6.98 -37.82 11.90
C GLU A 370 6.63 -39.16 12.55
N ASP A 371 6.28 -39.11 13.84
CA ASP A 371 5.61 -40.21 14.55
C ASP A 371 4.11 -39.95 14.50
N TYR A 372 3.34 -40.90 13.97
CA TYR A 372 1.93 -40.69 13.67
C TYR A 372 1.04 -41.89 13.92
N LYS A 373 -0.24 -41.58 14.09
CA LYS A 373 -1.38 -42.47 14.01
C LYS A 373 -2.46 -41.81 13.15
N GLN A 374 -2.87 -42.50 12.09
CA GLN A 374 -3.93 -42.09 11.18
C GLN A 374 -5.07 -43.12 11.23
N GLY A 375 -6.22 -42.72 11.77
CA GLY A 375 -7.33 -43.62 12.04
C GLY A 375 -6.95 -44.71 13.06
N LYS A 376 -7.57 -45.89 12.92
CA LYS A 376 -7.30 -47.04 13.79
C LYS A 376 -6.28 -48.02 13.22
N GLN A 377 -6.11 -48.00 11.90
CA GLN A 377 -5.41 -49.04 11.16
C GLN A 377 -3.99 -48.64 10.75
N GLU A 378 -3.65 -47.36 10.78
CA GLU A 378 -2.37 -46.84 10.28
C GLU A 378 -1.63 -46.11 11.41
N SER A 379 -0.41 -46.54 11.71
CA SER A 379 0.48 -45.88 12.66
C SER A 379 1.92 -46.23 12.36
N GLY A 380 2.85 -45.34 12.62
CA GLY A 380 4.25 -45.60 12.43
C GLY A 380 5.10 -44.35 12.55
N VAL A 381 6.33 -44.48 12.09
CA VAL A 381 7.31 -43.41 12.03
C VAL A 381 7.83 -43.32 10.60
N LEU A 382 7.91 -42.10 10.07
CA LEU A 382 8.52 -41.83 8.77
C LEU A 382 9.61 -40.75 8.89
N ALA A 383 10.77 -41.03 8.32
CA ALA A 383 11.88 -40.10 8.15
C ALA A 383 12.07 -39.78 6.66
N MET A 384 12.05 -38.50 6.30
CA MET A 384 12.10 -38.04 4.92
C MET A 384 13.21 -37.00 4.74
N VAL A 385 13.97 -37.16 3.67
CA VAL A 385 14.94 -36.17 3.16
C VAL A 385 14.36 -35.57 1.90
N LEU A 386 13.97 -34.30 1.98
CA LEU A 386 13.14 -33.62 1.01
C LEU A 386 13.88 -32.43 0.38
N PRO A 387 14.68 -32.64 -0.67
CA PRO A 387 15.05 -31.56 -1.57
C PRO A 387 13.79 -30.92 -2.19
N GLY A 388 13.79 -29.60 -2.28
CA GLY A 388 12.68 -28.85 -2.83
C GLY A 388 13.10 -27.55 -3.50
N ILE A 389 12.20 -27.05 -4.33
CA ILE A 389 12.31 -25.72 -4.92
C ILE A 389 10.94 -25.03 -4.86
N SER A 390 10.94 -23.75 -4.52
CA SER A 390 9.73 -22.94 -4.54
C SER A 390 9.96 -21.55 -5.10
N TYR A 391 8.89 -20.97 -5.62
CA TYR A 391 8.82 -19.63 -6.14
C TYR A 391 7.63 -18.94 -5.48
N ASP A 392 7.88 -17.82 -4.82
CA ASP A 392 6.82 -17.00 -4.24
C ASP A 392 6.92 -15.53 -4.66
N LYS A 393 5.76 -14.89 -4.82
CA LYS A 393 5.67 -13.46 -5.09
C LYS A 393 4.47 -12.88 -4.38
N THR A 394 4.71 -11.80 -3.65
CA THR A 394 3.67 -11.06 -2.93
C THR A 394 3.76 -9.59 -3.29
N ARG A 395 2.64 -9.00 -3.73
CA ARG A 395 2.51 -7.57 -4.02
C ARG A 395 1.25 -7.05 -3.33
N VAL A 396 1.36 -5.96 -2.58
CA VAL A 396 0.25 -5.45 -1.76
C VAL A 396 0.28 -3.92 -1.76
N ARG A 397 -0.90 -3.29 -1.80
CA ARG A 397 -1.12 -1.83 -1.72
C ARG A 397 -2.40 -1.55 -0.92
N GLY A 398 -2.45 -0.39 -0.25
CA GLY A 398 -3.65 0.09 0.46
C GLY A 398 -3.63 -0.08 1.99
N GLY A 399 -2.46 -0.26 2.61
CA GLY A 399 -2.32 -0.25 4.07
C GLY A 399 -2.68 -1.58 4.74
N ALA A 400 -3.19 -1.51 5.98
CA ALA A 400 -3.45 -2.68 6.83
C ALA A 400 -4.57 -3.60 6.30
N MET A 401 -5.58 -3.02 5.63
CA MET A 401 -6.58 -3.76 4.84
C MET A 401 -6.35 -3.45 3.36
N PRO A 402 -5.60 -4.29 2.62
CA PRO A 402 -5.17 -3.95 1.27
C PRO A 402 -6.33 -3.76 0.29
N THR A 403 -6.25 -2.76 -0.58
CA THR A 403 -7.23 -2.53 -1.67
C THR A 403 -6.84 -3.24 -2.96
N TRP A 404 -5.55 -3.54 -3.12
CA TRP A 404 -5.02 -4.30 -4.23
C TRP A 404 -3.89 -5.19 -3.73
N GLY A 405 -3.87 -6.44 -4.19
CA GLY A 405 -2.73 -7.30 -3.93
C GLY A 405 -2.83 -8.66 -4.60
N ASP A 406 -1.71 -9.32 -4.76
CA ASP A 406 -1.67 -10.71 -5.16
C ASP A 406 -0.51 -11.44 -4.49
N LYS A 407 -0.77 -12.71 -4.18
CA LYS A 407 0.19 -13.64 -3.61
C LYS A 407 0.17 -14.93 -4.39
N GLN A 408 1.31 -15.38 -4.84
CA GLN A 408 1.47 -16.57 -5.66
C GLN A 408 2.59 -17.42 -5.09
N LEU A 409 2.38 -18.73 -5.03
CA LEU A 409 3.36 -19.72 -4.59
C LEU A 409 3.27 -20.95 -5.50
N ILE A 410 4.42 -21.42 -5.96
CA ILE A 410 4.59 -22.70 -6.64
C ILE A 410 5.72 -23.42 -5.92
N ALA A 411 5.50 -24.65 -5.46
CA ALA A 411 6.49 -25.43 -4.72
C ALA A 411 6.51 -26.88 -5.17
N MET A 412 7.70 -27.46 -5.16
CA MET A 412 7.95 -28.86 -5.48
C MET A 412 8.90 -29.44 -4.42
N GLU A 413 8.58 -30.62 -3.91
CA GLU A 413 9.41 -31.40 -2.99
C GLU A 413 9.51 -32.83 -3.51
N PHE A 414 10.65 -33.49 -3.30
CA PHE A 414 10.88 -34.87 -3.72
C PHE A 414 11.57 -35.65 -2.61
N SER A 415 11.30 -36.94 -2.46
CA SER A 415 12.05 -37.86 -1.60
C SER A 415 12.44 -39.12 -2.36
N ASP A 416 13.55 -39.72 -1.95
CA ASP A 416 13.99 -41.02 -2.46
C ASP A 416 14.72 -41.80 -1.36
N PRO A 417 14.54 -43.14 -1.30
CA PRO A 417 15.35 -43.98 -0.43
C PRO A 417 16.87 -43.85 -0.65
N ALA A 418 17.32 -43.54 -1.87
CA ALA A 418 18.73 -43.26 -2.15
C ALA A 418 19.27 -41.99 -1.45
N LEU A 419 18.38 -41.09 -1.01
CA LEU A 419 18.72 -39.89 -0.23
C LEU A 419 18.60 -40.12 1.29
N GLY A 420 18.24 -41.33 1.72
CA GLY A 420 18.00 -41.67 3.13
C GLY A 420 16.57 -41.42 3.61
N SER A 421 15.61 -41.30 2.70
CA SER A 421 14.17 -41.26 3.05
C SER A 421 13.62 -42.67 3.22
N ASP A 422 12.59 -42.85 4.03
CA ASP A 422 11.91 -44.16 4.14
C ASP A 422 11.13 -44.51 2.87
N THR A 423 10.58 -43.49 2.20
CA THR A 423 9.71 -43.68 1.03
C THR A 423 10.04 -42.71 -0.10
N ARG A 424 9.59 -43.06 -1.31
CA ARG A 424 9.71 -42.23 -2.51
C ARG A 424 8.41 -41.47 -2.76
N LEU A 425 8.48 -40.15 -2.88
CA LEU A 425 7.37 -39.33 -3.34
C LEU A 425 7.83 -38.09 -4.11
N ALA A 426 6.92 -37.51 -4.88
CA ALA A 426 7.04 -36.16 -5.43
C ALA A 426 5.78 -35.36 -5.10
N ARG A 427 5.94 -34.20 -4.46
CA ARG A 427 4.85 -33.33 -4.04
C ARG A 427 4.91 -32.00 -4.76
N PHE A 428 3.79 -31.60 -5.33
CA PHE A 428 3.58 -30.34 -6.04
C PHE A 428 2.51 -29.54 -5.31
N ARG A 429 2.72 -28.23 -5.15
CA ARG A 429 1.73 -27.30 -4.58
C ARG A 429 1.72 -25.98 -5.33
N GLY A 430 0.53 -25.49 -5.63
CA GLY A 430 0.29 -24.18 -6.24
C GLY A 430 -0.77 -23.42 -5.45
N ARG A 431 -0.47 -22.18 -5.05
CA ARG A 431 -1.41 -21.31 -4.36
C ARG A 431 -1.41 -19.93 -5.00
N SER A 432 -2.60 -19.35 -5.14
CA SER A 432 -2.77 -17.99 -5.66
C SER A 432 -3.90 -17.28 -4.92
N ALA A 433 -3.68 -16.03 -4.54
CA ALA A 433 -4.67 -15.18 -3.91
C ALA A 433 -4.61 -13.77 -4.51
N TRP A 434 -5.78 -13.15 -4.72
CA TRP A 434 -5.93 -11.89 -5.43
C TRP A 434 -6.96 -11.00 -4.73
N ILE A 435 -6.55 -9.79 -4.39
CA ILE A 435 -7.42 -8.73 -3.88
C ILE A 435 -7.53 -7.65 -4.95
N ARG A 436 -8.75 -7.29 -5.33
CA ARG A 436 -9.01 -6.17 -6.24
C ARG A 436 -10.15 -5.33 -5.70
N SER A 437 -10.01 -4.01 -5.74
CA SER A 437 -11.08 -3.08 -5.38
C SER A 437 -11.56 -2.33 -6.62
N TYR A 438 -12.84 -2.02 -6.64
CA TYR A 438 -13.47 -1.15 -7.63
C TYR A 438 -14.06 0.05 -6.91
N GLN A 439 -13.63 1.25 -7.30
CA GLN A 439 -13.89 2.48 -6.55
C GLN A 439 -13.47 2.31 -5.06
N GLU A 440 -14.10 3.04 -4.15
CA GLU A 440 -13.75 3.01 -2.72
C GLU A 440 -14.53 1.99 -1.90
N ASN A 441 -15.64 1.47 -2.44
CA ASN A 441 -16.63 0.72 -1.66
C ASN A 441 -16.76 -0.75 -2.04
N HIS A 442 -16.14 -1.21 -3.14
CA HIS A 442 -16.26 -2.59 -3.62
C HIS A 442 -14.92 -3.28 -3.58
N ARG A 443 -14.87 -4.47 -2.99
CA ARG A 443 -13.64 -5.25 -2.87
C ARG A 443 -13.93 -6.72 -3.12
N GLY A 444 -13.08 -7.36 -3.92
CA GLY A 444 -13.15 -8.77 -4.24
C GLY A 444 -11.88 -9.48 -3.79
N LEU A 445 -12.04 -10.67 -3.23
CA LEU A 445 -10.97 -11.58 -2.89
C LEU A 445 -11.21 -12.92 -3.60
N PHE A 446 -10.21 -13.38 -4.34
CA PHE A 446 -10.21 -14.70 -4.97
C PHE A 446 -9.01 -15.49 -4.48
N ARG A 447 -9.24 -16.75 -4.08
CA ARG A 447 -8.17 -17.68 -3.67
C ARG A 447 -8.32 -19.01 -4.41
N VAL A 448 -7.20 -19.62 -4.75
CA VAL A 448 -7.09 -20.99 -5.26
C VAL A 448 -5.87 -21.67 -4.66
N ASP A 449 -6.03 -22.89 -4.16
CA ASP A 449 -4.96 -23.75 -3.64
C ASP A 449 -5.14 -25.14 -4.24
N GLY A 450 -4.09 -25.69 -4.81
CA GLY A 450 -4.08 -27.00 -5.44
C GLY A 450 -2.78 -27.74 -5.14
N GLY A 451 -2.87 -29.06 -5.08
CA GLY A 451 -1.72 -29.90 -4.77
C GLY A 451 -1.88 -31.32 -5.29
N ALA A 452 -0.73 -31.97 -5.52
CA ALA A 452 -0.63 -33.34 -5.99
C ALA A 452 0.58 -34.02 -5.34
N ILE A 453 0.42 -35.27 -4.91
CA ILE A 453 1.48 -36.11 -4.37
C ILE A 453 1.50 -37.39 -5.18
N ILE A 454 2.63 -37.65 -5.83
CA ILE A 454 2.90 -38.88 -6.56
C ILE A 454 3.71 -39.79 -5.63
N ALA A 455 3.12 -40.89 -5.21
CA ALA A 455 3.74 -41.93 -4.40
C ALA A 455 3.11 -43.29 -4.76
N ASP A 456 3.81 -44.38 -4.45
CA ASP A 456 3.34 -45.74 -4.78
C ASP A 456 2.08 -46.11 -3.98
N LYS A 457 2.02 -45.74 -2.70
CA LYS A 457 0.86 -45.93 -1.82
C LYS A 457 0.58 -44.67 -1.01
N LEU A 458 -0.62 -44.57 -0.43
CA LEU A 458 -0.98 -43.45 0.44
C LEU A 458 -0.19 -43.52 1.76
N GLU A 459 -0.01 -44.73 2.28
CA GLU A 459 0.71 -45.06 3.50
C GLU A 459 2.19 -44.67 3.43
N ASP A 460 2.73 -44.53 2.22
CA ASP A 460 4.09 -44.06 2.00
C ASP A 460 4.24 -42.54 2.21
N ILE A 461 3.13 -41.82 2.34
CA ILE A 461 3.09 -40.37 2.52
C ILE A 461 2.84 -40.08 4.00
N PRO A 462 3.74 -39.35 4.70
CA PRO A 462 3.50 -38.92 6.07
C PRO A 462 2.18 -38.13 6.17
N PRO A 463 1.33 -38.35 7.20
CA PRO A 463 0.05 -37.65 7.32
C PRO A 463 0.14 -36.13 7.20
N SER A 464 1.18 -35.51 7.76
CA SER A 464 1.45 -34.07 7.62
C SER A 464 1.61 -33.56 6.18
N MET A 465 1.95 -34.45 5.24
CA MET A 465 2.12 -34.13 3.83
C MET A 465 0.85 -34.35 3.01
N ARG A 466 -0.08 -35.20 3.49
CA ARG A 466 -1.36 -35.50 2.84
C ARG A 466 -2.26 -34.27 2.82
N PHE A 467 -3.25 -34.28 1.94
CA PHE A 467 -4.18 -33.17 1.81
C PHE A 467 -5.50 -33.43 2.54
N PHE A 468 -5.89 -32.45 3.35
CA PHE A 468 -7.19 -32.35 4.00
C PHE A 468 -7.76 -30.96 3.67
N VAL A 469 -9.06 -30.87 3.47
CA VAL A 469 -9.77 -29.60 3.17
C VAL A 469 -10.90 -29.35 4.17
N GLY A 470 -11.39 -28.11 4.23
CA GLY A 470 -12.33 -27.62 5.24
C GLY A 470 -11.70 -26.62 6.22
N GLY A 471 -12.51 -25.68 6.72
CA GLY A 471 -12.08 -24.57 7.59
C GLY A 471 -11.81 -23.24 6.87
N ASP A 472 -11.40 -22.22 7.62
CA ASP A 472 -11.35 -20.79 7.27
C ASP A 472 -10.63 -20.44 5.95
N ASN A 473 -9.56 -21.17 5.67
CA ASN A 473 -8.68 -20.94 4.52
C ASN A 473 -8.81 -22.01 3.44
N SER A 474 -9.90 -22.79 3.48
CA SER A 474 -10.18 -23.88 2.57
C SER A 474 -11.64 -23.79 2.11
N ILE A 475 -12.56 -24.52 2.76
CA ILE A 475 -13.99 -24.50 2.47
C ILE A 475 -14.72 -24.16 3.78
N ARG A 476 -15.14 -22.89 3.93
CA ARG A 476 -15.88 -22.44 5.12
C ARG A 476 -17.24 -23.12 5.20
N GLY A 477 -17.73 -23.30 6.42
CA GLY A 477 -18.97 -24.05 6.70
C GLY A 477 -18.74 -25.54 6.96
N TYR A 478 -17.51 -26.04 6.76
CA TYR A 478 -17.04 -27.33 7.25
C TYR A 478 -15.93 -27.11 8.27
N SER A 479 -15.83 -27.99 9.27
CA SER A 479 -14.76 -27.95 10.28
C SER A 479 -13.37 -28.10 9.65
N TYR A 480 -12.36 -27.49 10.26
CA TYR A 480 -10.95 -27.61 9.90
C TYR A 480 -10.56 -29.04 9.51
N GLU A 481 -10.04 -29.22 8.29
CA GLU A 481 -9.51 -30.49 7.76
C GLU A 481 -10.47 -31.71 7.83
N SER A 482 -11.78 -31.48 7.91
CA SER A 482 -12.80 -32.54 8.05
C SER A 482 -13.15 -33.28 6.74
N ILE A 483 -12.61 -32.82 5.60
CA ILE A 483 -12.89 -33.36 4.27
C ILE A 483 -11.62 -34.01 3.72
N ALA A 484 -11.68 -35.33 3.62
CA ALA A 484 -10.72 -36.17 2.90
C ALA A 484 -11.34 -37.56 2.64
N PRO A 485 -10.70 -38.41 1.81
CA PRO A 485 -11.04 -39.82 1.71
C PRO A 485 -11.03 -40.52 3.07
N ARG A 486 -11.87 -41.55 3.22
CA ARG A 486 -12.04 -42.32 4.46
C ARG A 486 -11.65 -43.79 4.27
N ASP A 487 -11.25 -44.45 5.34
CA ASP A 487 -10.99 -45.89 5.38
C ASP A 487 -12.30 -46.69 5.56
N SER A 488 -12.17 -48.02 5.66
CA SER A 488 -13.30 -48.93 5.87
C SER A 488 -14.03 -48.71 7.20
N ASP A 489 -13.34 -48.15 8.20
CA ASP A 489 -13.89 -47.86 9.52
C ASP A 489 -14.53 -46.46 9.57
N GLY A 490 -14.49 -45.73 8.45
CA GLY A 490 -15.00 -44.37 8.32
C GLY A 490 -14.05 -43.30 8.83
N ALA A 491 -12.82 -43.61 9.22
CA ALA A 491 -11.82 -42.63 9.66
C ALA A 491 -11.17 -41.91 8.47
N LEU A 492 -10.81 -40.64 8.63
CA LEU A 492 -10.12 -39.86 7.60
C LEU A 492 -8.73 -40.44 7.32
N ARG A 493 -8.34 -40.48 6.03
CA ARG A 493 -7.02 -40.95 5.58
C ARG A 493 -6.12 -39.87 4.99
N GLY A 494 -6.72 -38.78 4.51
CA GLY A 494 -6.05 -37.77 3.68
C GLY A 494 -6.11 -38.10 2.18
N GLY A 495 -5.93 -37.07 1.34
CA GLY A 495 -5.88 -37.18 -0.11
C GLY A 495 -4.46 -37.03 -0.67
N GLN A 496 -4.20 -37.62 -1.84
CA GLN A 496 -2.99 -37.37 -2.65
C GLN A 496 -3.13 -36.11 -3.49
N TYR A 497 -4.37 -35.72 -3.80
CA TYR A 497 -4.68 -34.55 -4.60
C TYR A 497 -5.65 -33.64 -3.85
N MET A 498 -5.54 -32.34 -4.09
CA MET A 498 -6.55 -31.38 -3.64
C MET A 498 -6.71 -30.23 -4.61
N LEU A 499 -7.89 -29.63 -4.59
CA LEU A 499 -8.15 -28.34 -5.20
C LEU A 499 -9.22 -27.63 -4.39
N THR A 500 -8.96 -26.37 -4.04
CA THR A 500 -9.91 -25.48 -3.38
C THR A 500 -9.90 -24.13 -4.07
N SER A 501 -11.07 -23.50 -4.16
CA SER A 501 -11.25 -22.14 -4.63
C SER A 501 -12.22 -21.40 -3.71
N SER A 502 -12.03 -20.09 -3.58
CA SER A 502 -12.83 -19.23 -2.72
C SER A 502 -13.03 -17.89 -3.41
N LEU A 503 -14.28 -17.48 -3.54
CA LEU A 503 -14.71 -16.19 -4.07
C LEU A 503 -15.38 -15.42 -2.94
N GLU A 504 -14.90 -14.22 -2.66
CA GLU A 504 -15.46 -13.35 -1.64
C GLU A 504 -15.65 -11.95 -2.20
N TYR A 505 -16.83 -11.39 -1.97
CA TYR A 505 -17.18 -10.01 -2.29
C TYR A 505 -17.46 -9.26 -0.98
N GLN A 506 -16.87 -8.07 -0.87
CA GLN A 506 -16.98 -7.19 0.27
C GLN A 506 -17.48 -5.82 -0.18
N TYR A 507 -18.43 -5.25 0.57
CA TYR A 507 -18.99 -3.93 0.34
C TYR A 507 -18.83 -3.06 1.58
N ARG A 508 -18.30 -1.85 1.40
CA ARG A 508 -18.12 -0.86 2.48
C ARG A 508 -19.48 -0.28 2.85
N VAL A 509 -19.97 -0.62 4.03
CA VAL A 509 -21.29 -0.20 4.50
C VAL A 509 -21.22 1.18 5.13
N TYR A 510 -20.25 1.38 6.03
CA TYR A 510 -20.06 2.66 6.73
C TYR A 510 -18.68 2.73 7.38
N GLY A 511 -17.97 3.85 7.19
CA GLY A 511 -16.64 4.04 7.79
C GLY A 511 -15.73 2.85 7.52
N ASP A 512 -15.19 2.22 8.55
CA ASP A 512 -14.27 1.06 8.40
C ASP A 512 -14.97 -0.31 8.43
N TRP A 513 -16.31 -0.34 8.32
CA TRP A 513 -17.12 -1.55 8.37
C TRP A 513 -17.55 -2.01 6.98
N TRP A 514 -17.32 -3.28 6.71
CA TRP A 514 -17.68 -3.93 5.45
C TRP A 514 -18.57 -5.14 5.71
N GLY A 515 -19.58 -5.32 4.86
CA GLY A 515 -20.30 -6.58 4.73
C GLY A 515 -19.59 -7.46 3.72
N ALA A 516 -19.60 -8.78 3.94
CA ALA A 516 -18.98 -9.76 3.06
C ALA A 516 -19.98 -10.88 2.71
N VAL A 517 -19.88 -11.39 1.49
CA VAL A 517 -20.51 -12.64 1.05
C VAL A 517 -19.46 -13.49 0.35
N PHE A 518 -19.51 -14.81 0.54
CA PHE A 518 -18.52 -15.70 -0.04
C PHE A 518 -19.09 -17.05 -0.47
N TYR A 519 -18.37 -17.67 -1.40
CA TYR A 519 -18.60 -19.01 -1.91
C TYR A 519 -17.26 -19.73 -2.05
N ASP A 520 -17.15 -20.87 -1.38
CA ASP A 520 -15.97 -21.73 -1.38
C ASP A 520 -16.33 -23.09 -2.01
N TYR A 521 -15.38 -23.68 -2.73
CA TYR A 521 -15.58 -24.92 -3.46
C TYR A 521 -14.29 -25.74 -3.49
N GLY A 522 -14.36 -27.04 -3.24
CA GLY A 522 -13.15 -27.86 -3.30
C GLY A 522 -13.33 -29.32 -2.94
N SER A 523 -12.22 -30.05 -2.99
CA SER A 523 -12.13 -31.48 -2.75
C SER A 523 -10.70 -31.88 -2.37
N ALA A 524 -10.58 -32.98 -1.65
CA ALA A 524 -9.35 -33.76 -1.48
C ALA A 524 -9.65 -35.22 -1.85
N TRP A 525 -8.77 -35.85 -2.64
CA TRP A 525 -9.03 -37.18 -3.20
C TRP A 525 -7.76 -38.01 -3.45
N ILE A 526 -7.98 -39.29 -3.77
CA ILE A 526 -6.93 -40.23 -4.23
C ILE A 526 -7.20 -40.58 -5.70
N ASN A 527 -8.37 -41.16 -6.00
CA ASN A 527 -8.78 -41.53 -7.36
C ASN A 527 -9.78 -40.52 -7.93
N ASP A 528 -10.99 -40.49 -7.35
CA ASP A 528 -12.09 -39.67 -7.84
C ASP A 528 -12.43 -38.52 -6.87
N PRO A 529 -12.56 -37.28 -7.35
CA PRO A 529 -12.89 -36.14 -6.51
C PRO A 529 -14.37 -36.14 -6.10
N THR A 530 -14.64 -35.90 -4.82
CA THR A 530 -15.98 -35.54 -4.33
C THR A 530 -15.99 -34.05 -4.00
N TRP A 531 -16.60 -33.26 -4.88
CA TRP A 531 -16.65 -31.81 -4.72
C TRP A 531 -17.66 -31.39 -3.68
N LEU A 532 -17.24 -30.48 -2.81
CA LEU A 532 -18.06 -29.87 -1.76
C LEU A 532 -18.00 -28.35 -1.87
N SER A 533 -19.08 -27.71 -1.47
CA SER A 533 -19.28 -26.27 -1.51
C SER A 533 -19.73 -25.74 -0.16
N GLY A 534 -19.28 -24.52 0.13
CA GLY A 534 -19.65 -23.76 1.31
C GLY A 534 -19.97 -22.32 0.94
N ALA A 535 -20.97 -21.73 1.58
CA ALA A 535 -21.35 -20.34 1.33
C ALA A 535 -21.67 -19.62 2.63
N GLY A 536 -21.51 -18.30 2.66
CA GLY A 536 -21.80 -17.56 3.87
C GLY A 536 -21.73 -16.05 3.73
N VAL A 537 -21.95 -15.41 4.87
CA VAL A 537 -21.91 -13.97 5.04
C VAL A 537 -20.95 -13.61 6.16
N GLY A 538 -20.41 -12.40 6.13
CA GLY A 538 -19.46 -11.96 7.14
C GLY A 538 -19.43 -10.46 7.34
N VAL A 539 -18.80 -10.07 8.44
CA VAL A 539 -18.48 -8.68 8.76
C VAL A 539 -16.97 -8.52 8.74
N ARG A 540 -16.49 -7.41 8.19
CA ARG A 540 -15.09 -7.00 8.27
C ARG A 540 -15.01 -5.65 8.95
N TRP A 541 -14.04 -5.51 9.86
CA TRP A 541 -13.67 -4.22 10.40
C TRP A 541 -12.21 -3.94 10.06
N ALA A 542 -11.96 -2.85 9.32
CA ALA A 542 -10.63 -2.38 8.99
C ALA A 542 -10.00 -1.69 10.22
N SER A 543 -9.57 -2.49 11.20
CA SER A 543 -8.96 -1.95 12.41
C SER A 543 -7.54 -1.40 12.16
N PRO A 544 -7.01 -0.53 13.03
CA PRO A 544 -5.65 -0.01 12.92
C PRO A 544 -4.55 -1.09 12.90
N VAL A 545 -4.84 -2.29 13.41
CA VAL A 545 -3.89 -3.40 13.51
C VAL A 545 -4.10 -4.49 12.43
N GLY A 546 -5.01 -4.27 11.49
CA GLY A 546 -5.38 -5.22 10.42
C GLY A 546 -6.87 -5.55 10.38
N PRO A 547 -7.35 -6.25 9.34
CA PRO A 547 -8.76 -6.60 9.23
C PRO A 547 -9.16 -7.63 10.29
N ILE A 548 -10.29 -7.38 10.94
CA ILE A 548 -10.98 -8.34 11.80
C ILE A 548 -12.12 -8.94 11.00
N ARG A 549 -12.23 -10.27 10.99
CA ARG A 549 -13.23 -11.01 10.23
C ARG A 549 -14.11 -11.82 11.16
N LEU A 550 -15.42 -11.69 10.99
CA LEU A 550 -16.41 -12.57 11.60
C LEU A 550 -17.24 -13.18 10.47
N ASP A 551 -17.14 -14.48 10.26
CA ASP A 551 -17.83 -15.22 9.21
C ASP A 551 -18.85 -16.20 9.79
N PHE A 552 -20.01 -16.25 9.13
CA PHE A 552 -21.09 -17.21 9.36
C PHE A 552 -21.24 -18.03 8.09
N ALA A 553 -20.88 -19.31 8.15
CA ALA A 553 -20.70 -20.14 6.97
C ALA A 553 -21.52 -21.43 7.04
N TRP A 554 -22.04 -21.86 5.89
CA TRP A 554 -22.80 -23.10 5.75
C TRP A 554 -22.22 -24.05 4.70
N GLY A 555 -22.03 -25.32 5.08
CA GLY A 555 -21.73 -26.40 4.15
C GLY A 555 -23.00 -26.85 3.42
N LEU A 556 -22.98 -26.85 2.08
CA LEU A 556 -24.19 -27.03 1.27
C LEU A 556 -24.51 -28.49 0.95
N ASP A 557 -23.52 -29.39 1.04
CA ASP A 557 -23.59 -30.73 0.44
C ASP A 557 -23.72 -31.89 1.45
N LYS A 558 -23.55 -31.68 2.76
CA LYS A 558 -23.68 -32.74 3.79
C LYS A 558 -24.82 -32.49 4.76
N GLU A 559 -25.66 -33.48 5.05
CA GLU A 559 -26.86 -33.33 5.92
C GLU A 559 -26.58 -32.98 7.40
N ARG A 560 -25.39 -33.27 7.94
CA ARG A 560 -24.98 -32.94 9.32
C ARG A 560 -23.79 -31.97 9.35
N ASP A 561 -23.81 -31.06 10.33
CA ASP A 561 -22.80 -30.03 10.68
C ASP A 561 -22.58 -28.93 9.63
N LYS A 562 -23.66 -28.22 9.31
CA LYS A 562 -23.72 -27.18 8.27
C LYS A 562 -23.49 -25.75 8.77
N PHE A 563 -23.04 -25.49 9.98
CA PHE A 563 -22.85 -24.10 10.42
C PHE A 563 -21.58 -23.92 11.23
N GLN A 564 -20.72 -23.01 10.79
CA GLN A 564 -19.46 -22.67 11.45
C GLN A 564 -19.36 -21.15 11.66
N ILE A 565 -18.73 -20.77 12.77
CA ILE A 565 -18.43 -19.37 13.07
C ILE A 565 -16.91 -19.22 13.11
N HIS A 566 -16.41 -18.30 12.30
CA HIS A 566 -14.98 -18.05 12.20
C HIS A 566 -14.65 -16.63 12.65
N PHE A 567 -13.73 -16.48 13.60
CA PHE A 567 -13.23 -15.18 14.04
C PHE A 567 -11.72 -15.09 13.85
N ILE A 568 -11.30 -14.20 12.94
CA ILE A 568 -9.90 -14.11 12.52
C ILE A 568 -9.43 -12.67 12.60
N LEU A 569 -8.30 -12.48 13.27
CA LEU A 569 -7.53 -11.25 13.25
C LEU A 569 -6.26 -11.46 12.41
N GLY A 570 -6.04 -10.59 11.43
CA GLY A 570 -4.80 -10.56 10.67
C GLY A 570 -5.01 -10.55 9.15
N PRO A 571 -3.92 -10.59 8.38
CA PRO A 571 -3.95 -10.40 6.93
C PRO A 571 -4.76 -11.48 6.20
N GLU A 572 -5.41 -11.09 5.10
CA GLU A 572 -6.25 -11.98 4.29
C GLU A 572 -5.47 -12.81 3.25
N ILE A 573 -4.25 -12.39 2.88
CA ILE A 573 -3.39 -13.06 1.91
C ILE A 573 -1.94 -13.23 2.40
#